data_AF-A0A946QES9-F1
#
_entry.id   AF-A0A946QES9-F1
#
_cell.length_a   1.000
_cell.length_b   1.000
_cell.length_c   1.000
_cell.angle_alpha   90.00
_cell.angle_beta   90.00
_cell.angle_gamma   90.00
#
_symmetry.space_group_name_H-M   'P 1'
#
loop_
_entity.id
_entity.type
_entity.pdbx_description
1 polymer ?
#
loop_
_entity_poly.entity_id
_entity_poly.type
_entity_poly.pdbx_seq_one_letter_code
_entity_poly.pdbx_strand_id
1 'polypeptide(L)'
;MTQQFGYPEKQGLYDPAFEKDACGVGFVAHIKGDRSHQIVLDANEIMMAMEHRGACGCEANTGDGAGMLTGFPHEFLCQVIKEE
;
A
#
# COMPACT_ATOMS: atom_id res chain seq x y z
N MET A 1 -32.71 -5.85 13.53
CA MET A 1 -31.90 -6.14 12.34
C MET A 1 -30.49 -6.43 12.81
N THR A 2 -30.18 -7.71 12.99
CA THR A 2 -28.84 -8.17 13.35
C THR A 2 -27.97 -8.04 12.11
N GLN A 3 -27.07 -7.06 12.07
CA GLN A 3 -26.04 -7.02 11.04
C GLN A 3 -25.13 -8.24 11.25
N GLN A 4 -25.14 -9.14 10.29
CA GLN A 4 -24.24 -10.28 10.26
C GLN A 4 -22.90 -9.79 9.72
N PHE A 5 -21.84 -9.88 10.52
CA PHE A 5 -20.49 -9.59 10.10
C PHE A 5 -19.98 -10.75 9.24
N GLY A 6 -19.75 -10.52 7.94
CA GLY A 6 -19.24 -11.52 7.01
C GLY A 6 -19.62 -11.22 5.56
N TYR A 7 -19.21 -12.10 4.66
CA TYR A 7 -19.59 -12.05 3.25
C TYR A 7 -21.09 -12.40 3.08
N PRO A 8 -21.77 -11.86 2.04
CA PRO A 8 -23.17 -12.22 1.73
C PRO A 8 -23.37 -13.72 1.54
N GLU A 9 -24.60 -14.21 1.67
CA GLU A 9 -24.91 -15.59 1.31
C GLU A 9 -24.74 -15.83 -0.21
N LYS A 10 -24.43 -17.08 -0.59
CA LYS A 10 -24.28 -17.48 -1.99
C LYS A 10 -25.56 -17.19 -2.77
N GLN A 11 -25.48 -16.34 -3.80
CA GLN A 11 -26.64 -15.94 -4.62
C GLN A 11 -26.26 -15.76 -6.09
N GLY A 12 -26.98 -16.43 -6.98
CA GLY A 12 -26.70 -16.38 -8.43
C GLY A 12 -25.30 -16.92 -8.75
N LEU A 13 -24.48 -16.12 -9.45
CA LEU A 13 -23.08 -16.45 -9.77
C LEU A 13 -22.09 -16.09 -8.65
N TYR A 14 -22.53 -15.40 -7.60
CA TYR A 14 -21.70 -15.07 -6.44
C TYR A 14 -21.50 -16.31 -5.56
N ASP A 15 -20.25 -16.66 -5.24
CA ASP A 15 -19.89 -17.69 -4.25
C ASP A 15 -18.85 -17.10 -3.28
N PRO A 16 -19.18 -16.94 -1.98
CA PRO A 16 -18.26 -16.41 -0.97
C PRO A 16 -16.93 -17.16 -0.88
N ALA A 17 -16.87 -18.42 -1.31
CA ALA A 17 -15.63 -19.19 -1.34
C ALA A 17 -14.58 -18.64 -2.33
N PHE A 18 -14.99 -17.80 -3.29
CA PHE A 18 -14.09 -17.16 -4.26
C PHE A 18 -13.84 -15.67 -3.97
N GLU A 19 -14.41 -15.11 -2.90
CA GLU A 19 -14.17 -13.73 -2.50
C GLU A 19 -12.72 -13.54 -2.06
N LYS A 20 -12.03 -12.56 -2.64
CA LYS A 20 -10.62 -12.25 -2.33
C LYS A 20 -10.40 -10.75 -2.31
N ASP A 21 -9.89 -10.26 -1.20
CA ASP A 21 -9.59 -8.85 -1.03
C ASP A 21 -8.32 -8.47 -1.81
N ALA A 22 -8.44 -7.47 -2.67
CA ALA A 22 -7.46 -7.17 -3.71
C ALA A 22 -6.49 -6.03 -3.35
N CYS A 23 -6.32 -5.65 -2.07
CA CYS A 23 -5.40 -4.55 -1.71
C CYS A 23 -4.29 -4.96 -0.74
N GLY A 24 -3.05 -4.64 -1.11
CA GLY A 24 -1.85 -4.78 -0.29
C GLY A 24 -1.66 -3.62 0.69
N VAL A 25 -1.39 -3.92 1.96
CA VAL A 25 -0.95 -2.93 2.95
C VAL A 25 0.24 -3.48 3.74
N GLY A 26 1.19 -2.63 4.07
CA GLY A 26 2.37 -2.97 4.86
C GLY A 26 2.95 -1.73 5.55
N PHE A 27 3.86 -1.94 6.50
CA PHE A 27 4.56 -0.85 7.18
C PHE A 27 5.98 -1.28 7.54
N VAL A 28 6.86 -0.29 7.66
CA VAL A 28 8.22 -0.44 8.19
C VAL A 28 8.41 0.59 9.29
N ALA A 29 9.05 0.19 10.38
CA ALA A 29 9.38 1.09 11.47
C ALA A 29 10.75 0.74 12.05
N HIS A 30 11.50 1.77 12.42
CA HIS A 30 12.71 1.58 13.20
C HIS A 30 12.34 1.41 14.68
N ILE A 31 12.70 0.27 15.29
CA ILE A 31 12.27 -0.10 16.66
C ILE A 31 12.69 0.94 17.70
N LYS A 32 13.84 1.59 17.52
CA LYS A 32 14.34 2.64 18.43
C LYS A 32 13.86 4.05 18.08
N GLY A 33 13.13 4.22 16.97
CA GLY A 33 12.65 5.52 16.50
C GLY A 33 13.65 6.35 15.70
N ASP A 34 14.88 5.87 15.50
CA ASP A 34 15.88 6.56 14.66
C ASP A 34 15.38 6.72 13.22
N ARG A 35 15.55 7.94 12.68
CA ARG A 35 15.20 8.27 11.29
C ARG A 35 16.28 7.76 10.35
N SER A 36 15.88 7.10 9.27
CA SER A 36 16.81 6.63 8.25
C SER A 36 16.11 6.57 6.89
N HIS A 37 16.85 6.92 5.83
CA HIS A 37 16.38 6.74 4.44
C HIS A 37 16.15 5.25 4.11
N GLN A 38 16.81 4.34 4.84
CA GLN A 38 16.59 2.89 4.68
C GLN A 38 15.12 2.50 4.88
N ILE A 39 14.39 3.18 5.78
CA ILE A 39 12.96 2.92 6.04
C ILE A 39 12.13 3.12 4.75
N VAL A 40 12.48 4.13 3.94
CA VAL A 40 11.80 4.43 2.68
C VAL A 40 12.12 3.36 1.63
N LEU A 41 13.38 2.91 1.57
CA LEU A 41 13.82 1.85 0.66
C LEU A 41 13.15 0.52 0.99
N ASP A 42 13.09 0.15 2.26
CA ASP A 42 12.41 -1.06 2.74
C ASP A 42 10.91 -1.01 2.44
N ALA A 43 10.28 0.15 2.65
CA ALA A 43 8.86 0.35 2.30
C ALA A 43 8.62 0.19 0.79
N ASN A 44 9.53 0.68 -0.05
CA ASN A 44 9.46 0.50 -1.50
C ASN A 44 9.58 -0.98 -1.90
N GLU A 45 10.46 -1.74 -1.26
CA GLU A 45 10.59 -3.19 -1.48
C GLU A 45 9.28 -3.94 -1.14
N ILE A 46 8.64 -3.57 -0.03
CA ILE A 46 7.32 -4.12 0.34
C ILE A 46 6.28 -3.82 -0.74
N MET A 47 6.21 -2.59 -1.25
CA MET A 47 5.25 -2.24 -2.31
C MET A 47 5.49 -3.06 -3.58
N MET A 48 6.74 -3.21 -4.02
CA MET A 48 7.07 -4.02 -5.19
C MET A 48 6.69 -5.50 -5.00
N ALA A 49 6.85 -6.03 -3.79
CA ALA A 49 6.41 -7.39 -3.46
C ALA A 49 4.87 -7.55 -3.50
N MET A 50 4.11 -6.46 -3.40
CA MET A 50 2.64 -6.44 -3.45
C MET A 50 2.06 -6.24 -4.85
N GLU A 51 2.88 -6.12 -5.90
CA GLU A 51 2.43 -5.89 -7.29
C GLU A 51 1.38 -6.90 -7.76
N HIS A 52 1.52 -8.17 -7.39
CA HIS A 52 0.56 -9.24 -7.73
C HIS A 52 -0.84 -9.05 -7.12
N ARG A 53 -0.99 -8.09 -6.19
CA ARG A 53 -2.25 -7.68 -5.59
C ARG A 53 -2.74 -6.36 -6.18
N GLY A 54 -1.96 -5.67 -7.02
CA GLY A 54 -2.40 -4.44 -7.67
C GLY A 54 -3.46 -4.72 -8.73
N ALA A 55 -4.38 -3.78 -8.90
CA ALA A 55 -5.20 -3.72 -10.11
C ALA A 55 -4.36 -3.11 -11.24
N CYS A 56 -4.35 -3.77 -12.40
CA CYS A 56 -3.62 -3.34 -13.58
C CYS A 56 -4.60 -2.80 -14.63
N GLY A 57 -4.22 -1.72 -15.31
CA GLY A 57 -4.98 -1.18 -16.43
C GLY A 57 -4.73 -1.94 -17.74
N CYS A 58 -5.17 -1.37 -18.86
CA CYS A 58 -5.01 -1.98 -20.19
C CYS A 58 -3.58 -1.90 -20.75
N GLU A 59 -2.70 -1.13 -20.10
CA GLU A 59 -1.32 -0.89 -20.52
C GLU A 59 -0.34 -1.31 -19.41
N ALA A 60 0.82 -1.83 -19.80
CA ALA A 60 1.81 -2.38 -18.86
C ALA A 60 2.39 -1.35 -17.87
N ASN A 61 2.24 -0.06 -18.13
CA ASN A 61 2.70 1.06 -17.30
C ASN A 61 1.56 1.74 -16.52
N THR A 62 0.39 1.10 -16.42
CA THR A 62 -0.78 1.64 -15.72
C THR A 62 -1.16 0.80 -14.52
N GLY A 63 -1.58 1.46 -13.45
CA GLY A 63 -2.14 0.83 -12.25
C GLY A 63 -3.08 1.79 -11.53
N ASP A 64 -3.97 1.24 -10.70
CA ASP A 64 -5.02 2.03 -10.03
C ASP A 64 -4.44 3.00 -8.99
N GLY A 65 -3.35 2.60 -8.33
CA GLY A 65 -2.62 3.47 -7.40
C GLY A 65 -1.70 2.71 -6.45
N ALA A 66 -0.56 3.33 -6.14
CA ALA A 66 0.36 2.92 -5.10
C ALA A 66 0.89 4.17 -4.39
N GLY A 67 1.21 4.04 -3.10
CA GLY A 67 1.73 5.15 -2.33
C GLY A 67 2.21 4.72 -0.95
N MET A 68 3.03 5.56 -0.35
CA MET A 68 3.52 5.38 1.01
C MET A 68 3.35 6.68 1.79
N LEU A 69 2.98 6.55 3.06
CA LEU A 69 3.00 7.65 4.01
C LEU A 69 4.33 7.62 4.77
N THR A 70 5.04 8.75 4.80
CA THR A 70 6.32 8.88 5.48
C THR A 70 6.26 9.95 6.57
N GLY A 71 7.25 9.96 7.46
CA GLY A 71 7.45 11.11 8.35
C GLY A 71 7.92 12.34 7.57
N PHE A 72 7.66 13.54 8.09
CA PHE A 72 8.05 14.79 7.43
C PHE A 72 9.57 14.83 7.13
N PRO A 73 9.99 14.92 5.85
CA PRO A 73 11.38 14.83 5.43
C PRO A 73 12.10 16.18 5.52
N HIS A 74 12.24 16.71 6.74
CA HIS A 74 12.74 18.07 6.99
C HIS A 74 14.12 18.34 6.38
N GLU A 75 15.10 17.45 6.58
CA GLU A 75 16.48 17.62 6.10
C GLU A 75 16.54 17.73 4.58
N PHE A 76 15.81 16.85 3.88
CA PHE A 76 15.70 16.88 2.42
C PHE A 76 15.08 18.20 1.93
N LEU A 77 13.95 18.62 2.51
CA LEU A 77 13.29 19.86 2.09
C LEU A 77 14.18 21.10 2.35
N CYS A 78 14.91 21.13 3.46
CA CYS A 78 15.87 22.20 3.74
C CYS A 78 17.06 22.24 2.78
N GLN A 79 17.45 21.10 2.19
CA GLN A 79 18.48 21.05 1.15
C GLN A 79 17.92 21.59 -0.18
N VAL A 80 16.77 21.08 -0.62
CA VAL A 80 16.12 21.50 -1.87
C VAL A 80 15.88 23.01 -1.91
N ILE A 81 15.38 23.60 -0.82
CA ILE A 81 15.11 25.05 -0.75
C ILE A 81 16.39 25.91 -0.87
N LYS A 82 17.57 25.38 -0.50
CA LYS A 82 18.84 26.13 -0.63
C LYS A 82 19.43 26.05 -2.04
N GLU A 83 19.00 25.07 -2.82
CA GLU A 83 19.46 24.84 -4.19
C GLU A 83 18.65 25.66 -5.21
N GLU A 84 17.50 26.21 -4.80
CA GLU A 84 16.71 27.22 -5.52
C GLU A 84 17.15 28.66 -5.20
#